data_AF-A0A3B4B1Q4-F1
#
_entry.id   AF-A0A3B4B1Q4-F1
#
_cell.length_a   1.000
_cell.length_b   1.000
_cell.length_c   1.000
_cell.angle_alpha   90.00
_cell.angle_beta   90.00
_cell.angle_gamma   90.00
#
_symmetry.space_group_name_H-M   'P 1'
#
loop_
_entity.id
_entity.type
_entity.pdbx_description
1 polymer ?
#
loop_
_entity_poly.entity_id
_entity_poly.type
_entity_poly.pdbx_seq_one_letter_code
_entity_poly.pdbx_strand_id
1 'polypeptide(L)'
;MSGQSLTDRIAAAHHSMTGSAISKAVCKATTHEVSAPKKKHLDYLIHCTNELNVSIPQLADTLLERTATNSWIVVFKALITTHHLMMYGNERLMQYLASRNTLFNLNNFLDKAALQGYNMSTFIRRYSRYLNEKAMSYRLAAVDFTKMKRGADGVMRTMNTDKLIKTLPIIQTQLDALLDFQPNSNELTNGVINTAFMLLFKDSIRLFAAYNEGVINMLGKNEH
;
A
#
# COMPACT_ATOMS: atom_id res chain seq x y z
N MET A 1 -10.68 -27.87 -6.99
CA MET A 1 -11.72 -27.40 -6.03
C MET A 1 -11.34 -26.01 -5.54
N SER A 2 -12.27 -25.04 -5.51
CA SER A 2 -11.92 -23.66 -5.14
C SER A 2 -11.56 -23.58 -3.65
N GLY A 3 -10.32 -23.18 -3.35
CA GLY A 3 -9.81 -22.97 -1.98
C GLY A 3 -10.42 -21.75 -1.26
N GLN A 4 -11.65 -21.35 -1.62
CA GLN A 4 -12.38 -20.26 -0.99
C GLN A 4 -13.26 -20.79 0.13
N SER A 5 -13.14 -20.20 1.32
CA SER A 5 -13.92 -20.55 2.50
C SER A 5 -15.41 -20.24 2.32
N LEU A 6 -16.27 -20.81 3.16
CA LEU A 6 -17.72 -20.53 3.15
C LEU A 6 -18.01 -19.05 3.42
N THR A 7 -17.29 -18.43 4.36
CA THR A 7 -17.40 -17.00 4.69
C THR A 7 -17.05 -16.12 3.50
N ASP A 8 -16.00 -16.47 2.73
CA ASP A 8 -15.62 -15.77 1.50
C ASP A 8 -16.73 -15.82 0.44
N ARG A 9 -17.38 -16.99 0.30
CA ARG A 9 -18.46 -17.19 -0.68
C ARG A 9 -19.70 -16.38 -0.30
N ILE A 10 -20.07 -16.37 0.98
CA ILE A 10 -21.22 -15.59 1.49
C ILE A 10 -20.98 -14.09 1.27
N ALA A 11 -19.81 -13.57 1.65
CA ALA A 11 -19.48 -12.15 1.45
C ALA A 11 -19.51 -11.76 -0.05
N ALA A 12 -18.91 -12.58 -0.92
CA ALA A 12 -18.94 -12.34 -2.36
C ALA A 12 -20.34 -12.44 -2.97
N ALA A 13 -21.20 -13.33 -2.44
CA ALA A 13 -22.59 -13.48 -2.87
C ALA A 13 -23.44 -12.27 -2.47
N HIS A 14 -23.30 -11.78 -1.24
CA HIS A 14 -23.98 -10.57 -0.76
C HIS A 14 -23.71 -9.37 -1.68
N HIS A 15 -22.45 -9.12 -2.05
CA HIS A 15 -22.13 -8.02 -2.97
C HIS A 15 -22.59 -8.26 -4.40
N SER A 16 -22.78 -9.52 -4.78
CA SER A 16 -23.42 -9.87 -6.04
C SER A 16 -24.91 -9.50 -6.04
N MET A 17 -25.58 -9.64 -4.90
CA MET A 17 -26.98 -9.23 -4.72
C MET A 17 -27.14 -7.70 -4.64
N THR A 18 -26.17 -6.99 -4.05
CA THR A 18 -26.15 -5.51 -4.04
C THR A 18 -25.60 -4.89 -5.33
N GLY A 19 -25.22 -5.70 -6.34
CA GLY A 19 -24.78 -5.24 -7.66
C GLY A 19 -23.38 -4.61 -7.73
N SER A 20 -22.60 -4.58 -6.64
CA SER A 20 -21.27 -3.93 -6.64
C SER A 20 -20.17 -4.91 -7.10
N ALA A 21 -19.84 -4.87 -8.38
CA ALA A 21 -18.75 -5.66 -8.97
C ALA A 21 -17.38 -5.38 -8.30
N ILE A 22 -17.15 -4.13 -7.90
CA ILE A 22 -15.97 -3.69 -7.16
C ILE A 22 -15.88 -4.41 -5.81
N SER A 23 -16.96 -4.38 -5.04
CA SER A 23 -16.96 -4.99 -3.70
C SER A 23 -16.69 -6.49 -3.77
N LYS A 24 -17.30 -7.16 -4.75
CA LYS A 24 -17.04 -8.57 -5.04
C LYS A 24 -15.58 -8.84 -5.39
N ALA A 25 -14.96 -7.99 -6.21
CA ALA A 25 -13.55 -8.13 -6.58
C ALA A 25 -12.62 -7.93 -5.37
N VAL A 26 -12.91 -6.95 -4.51
CA VAL A 26 -12.19 -6.74 -3.24
C VAL A 26 -12.29 -7.97 -2.33
N CYS A 27 -13.49 -8.54 -2.12
CA CYS A 27 -13.65 -9.77 -1.34
C CYS A 27 -12.85 -10.93 -1.94
N LYS A 28 -12.82 -11.07 -3.27
CA LYS A 28 -12.06 -12.13 -3.95
C LYS A 28 -10.53 -11.92 -3.89
N ALA A 29 -10.07 -10.68 -3.79
CA ALA A 29 -8.66 -10.36 -3.55
C ALA A 29 -8.25 -10.60 -2.08
N THR A 30 -9.20 -10.51 -1.15
CA THR A 30 -8.99 -10.53 0.32
C THR A 30 -9.66 -11.73 1.00
N THR A 31 -9.59 -12.90 0.36
CA THR A 31 -10.12 -14.16 0.91
C THR A 31 -9.30 -14.66 2.11
N HIS A 32 -9.83 -15.61 2.85
CA HIS A 32 -9.13 -16.28 3.97
C HIS A 32 -8.07 -17.31 3.51
N GLU A 33 -7.83 -17.43 2.21
CA GLU A 33 -6.76 -18.28 1.67
C GLU A 33 -5.38 -17.67 2.00
N VAL A 34 -4.50 -18.43 2.66
CA VAL A 34 -3.12 -18.06 3.04
C VAL A 34 -2.21 -18.04 1.80
N SER A 35 -2.55 -17.18 0.85
CA SER A 35 -1.83 -16.98 -0.40
C SER A 35 -1.93 -15.51 -0.81
N ALA A 36 -1.05 -15.11 -1.73
CA ALA A 36 -1.06 -13.76 -2.29
C ALA A 36 -2.44 -13.42 -2.89
N PRO A 37 -2.88 -12.14 -2.85
CA PRO A 37 -4.05 -11.71 -3.62
C PRO A 37 -3.88 -12.12 -5.09
N LYS A 38 -4.85 -12.86 -5.63
CA LYS A 38 -4.72 -13.45 -6.96
C LYS A 38 -4.63 -12.35 -8.01
N LYS A 39 -3.63 -12.45 -8.90
CA LYS A 39 -3.33 -11.48 -9.96
C LYS A 39 -4.57 -11.03 -10.74
N LYS A 40 -5.41 -11.96 -11.19
CA LYS A 40 -6.66 -11.64 -11.92
C LYS A 40 -7.61 -10.68 -11.20
N HIS A 41 -7.61 -10.66 -9.86
CA HIS A 41 -8.44 -9.74 -9.09
C HIS A 41 -7.75 -8.39 -8.90
N LEU A 42 -6.42 -8.37 -8.75
CA LEU A 42 -5.63 -7.15 -8.74
C LEU A 42 -5.72 -6.42 -10.09
N ASP A 43 -5.53 -7.13 -11.20
CA ASP A 43 -5.61 -6.59 -12.56
C ASP A 43 -6.99 -5.97 -12.83
N TYR A 44 -8.06 -6.64 -12.40
CA TYR A 44 -9.43 -6.11 -12.51
C TYR A 44 -9.61 -4.83 -11.68
N LEU A 45 -9.12 -4.80 -10.43
CA LEU A 45 -9.21 -3.62 -9.58
C LEU A 45 -8.38 -2.45 -10.14
N ILE A 46 -7.20 -2.71 -10.71
CA ILE A 46 -6.40 -1.71 -11.43
C ILE A 46 -7.20 -1.12 -12.59
N HIS A 47 -7.81 -1.98 -13.42
CA HIS A 47 -8.68 -1.53 -14.50
C HIS A 47 -9.80 -0.63 -13.96
N CYS A 48 -10.50 -1.04 -12.91
CA CYS A 48 -11.53 -0.23 -12.26
C CYS A 48 -11.02 1.17 -11.83
N THR A 49 -9.76 1.32 -11.39
CA THR A 49 -9.24 2.66 -11.02
C THR A 49 -9.11 3.61 -12.21
N ASN A 50 -8.98 3.10 -13.43
CA ASN A 50 -8.86 3.91 -14.66
C ASN A 50 -10.21 4.31 -15.23
N GLU A 51 -11.28 3.59 -14.88
CA GLU A 51 -12.63 3.88 -15.38
C GLU A 51 -13.22 5.13 -14.70
N LEU A 52 -13.69 6.09 -15.49
CA LEU A 52 -14.20 7.37 -14.98
C LEU A 52 -15.50 7.23 -14.18
N ASN A 53 -16.35 6.29 -14.58
CA ASN A 53 -17.63 5.98 -13.95
C ASN A 53 -17.50 5.10 -12.69
N VAL A 54 -16.30 4.61 -12.36
CA VAL A 54 -16.05 3.86 -11.14
C VAL A 54 -15.86 4.81 -9.96
N SER A 55 -16.59 4.54 -8.87
CA SER A 55 -16.45 5.24 -7.60
C SER A 55 -15.17 4.81 -6.86
N ILE A 56 -14.15 5.68 -6.92
CA ILE A 56 -12.91 5.53 -6.15
C ILE A 56 -13.18 5.53 -4.62
N PRO A 57 -14.05 6.41 -4.07
CA PRO A 57 -14.43 6.34 -2.67
C PRO A 57 -14.96 4.97 -2.26
N GLN A 58 -15.90 4.40 -3.04
CA GLN A 58 -16.46 3.08 -2.75
C GLN A 58 -15.39 1.98 -2.75
N LEU A 59 -14.48 1.99 -3.74
CA LEU A 59 -13.37 1.03 -3.80
C LEU A 59 -12.48 1.11 -2.55
N ALA A 60 -12.08 2.33 -2.18
CA ALA A 60 -11.24 2.57 -1.03
C ALA A 60 -11.94 2.20 0.29
N ASP A 61 -13.20 2.60 0.47
CA ASP A 61 -13.99 2.29 1.66
C ASP A 61 -14.21 0.77 1.81
N THR A 62 -14.47 0.06 0.71
CA THR A 62 -14.55 -1.41 0.75
C THR A 62 -13.22 -2.03 1.21
N LEU A 63 -12.07 -1.54 0.74
CA LEU A 63 -10.76 -2.03 1.20
C LEU A 63 -10.55 -1.75 2.69
N LEU A 64 -10.95 -0.57 3.17
CA LEU A 64 -10.90 -0.21 4.59
C LEU A 64 -11.80 -1.11 5.44
N GLU A 65 -13.00 -1.42 4.99
CA GLU A 65 -13.90 -2.36 5.66
C GLU A 65 -13.27 -3.75 5.81
N ARG A 66 -12.51 -4.24 4.82
CA ARG A 66 -11.79 -5.51 4.95
C ARG A 66 -10.72 -5.48 6.05
N THR A 67 -10.13 -4.30 6.32
CA THR A 67 -9.16 -4.14 7.41
C THR A 67 -9.79 -4.11 8.81
N ALA A 68 -11.11 -3.97 8.92
CA ALA A 68 -11.83 -3.99 10.19
C ALA A 68 -12.18 -5.42 10.68
N THR A 69 -11.76 -6.46 9.96
CA THR A 69 -11.96 -7.86 10.37
C THR A 69 -10.89 -8.33 11.35
N ASN A 70 -11.17 -9.40 12.10
CA ASN A 70 -10.21 -9.97 13.04
C ASN A 70 -9.20 -10.94 12.39
N SER A 71 -9.37 -11.29 11.11
CA SER A 71 -8.50 -12.25 10.44
C SER A 71 -7.24 -11.56 9.90
N TRP A 72 -6.08 -11.96 10.40
CA TRP A 72 -4.80 -11.43 9.91
C TRP A 72 -4.66 -11.60 8.38
N ILE A 73 -5.17 -12.70 7.83
CA ILE A 73 -5.09 -13.01 6.39
C ILE A 73 -5.84 -11.97 5.58
N VAL A 74 -7.09 -11.70 5.96
CA VAL A 74 -7.97 -10.73 5.28
C VAL A 74 -7.40 -9.33 5.39
N VAL A 75 -7.03 -8.91 6.61
CA VAL A 75 -6.48 -7.57 6.89
C VAL A 75 -5.19 -7.35 6.09
N PHE A 76 -4.25 -8.30 6.14
CA PHE A 76 -2.98 -8.14 5.45
C PHE A 76 -3.16 -8.14 3.93
N LYS A 77 -4.02 -8.99 3.39
CA LYS A 77 -4.34 -8.99 1.95
C LYS A 77 -5.03 -7.71 1.52
N ALA A 78 -5.88 -7.10 2.34
CA ALA A 78 -6.48 -5.80 2.06
C ALA A 78 -5.41 -4.70 1.97
N LEU A 79 -4.47 -4.66 2.93
CA LEU A 79 -3.33 -3.73 2.87
C LEU A 79 -2.46 -3.97 1.62
N ILE A 80 -2.18 -5.23 1.28
CA ILE A 80 -1.40 -5.59 0.07
C ILE A 80 -2.13 -5.13 -1.20
N THR A 81 -3.44 -5.38 -1.29
CA THR A 81 -4.26 -4.93 -2.42
C THR A 81 -4.25 -3.41 -2.51
N THR A 82 -4.40 -2.68 -1.41
CA THR A 82 -4.31 -1.21 -1.42
C THR A 82 -2.93 -0.74 -1.90
N HIS A 83 -1.84 -1.28 -1.36
CA HIS A 83 -0.49 -0.93 -1.79
C HIS A 83 -0.28 -1.20 -3.29
N HIS A 84 -0.77 -2.35 -3.77
CA HIS A 84 -0.70 -2.71 -5.18
C HIS A 84 -1.42 -1.68 -6.07
N LEU A 85 -2.60 -1.22 -5.65
CA LEU A 85 -3.35 -0.20 -6.37
C LEU A 85 -2.70 1.20 -6.28
N MET A 86 -2.06 1.55 -5.16
CA MET A 86 -1.25 2.77 -5.05
C MET A 86 -0.10 2.76 -6.07
N MET A 87 0.56 1.61 -6.26
CA MET A 87 1.68 1.47 -7.19
C MET A 87 1.26 1.40 -8.66
N TYR A 88 0.25 0.60 -8.99
CA TYR A 88 -0.07 0.21 -10.36
C TYR A 88 -1.42 0.72 -10.86
N GLY A 89 -2.27 1.23 -9.97
CA GLY A 89 -3.54 1.85 -10.33
C GLY A 89 -3.40 3.32 -10.74
N ASN A 90 -4.53 3.89 -11.14
CA ASN A 90 -4.67 5.30 -11.46
C ASN A 90 -4.41 6.17 -10.20
N GLU A 91 -3.82 7.35 -10.40
CA GLU A 91 -3.50 8.27 -9.31
C GLU A 91 -4.72 8.76 -8.52
N ARG A 92 -5.93 8.73 -9.11
CA ARG A 92 -7.18 9.07 -8.43
C ARG A 92 -7.35 8.32 -7.11
N LEU A 93 -6.94 7.06 -7.04
CA LEU A 93 -6.99 6.30 -5.79
C LEU A 93 -6.02 6.89 -4.76
N MET A 94 -4.76 7.11 -5.15
CA MET A 94 -3.76 7.67 -4.25
C MET A 94 -4.17 9.06 -3.72
N GLN A 95 -4.69 9.92 -4.59
CA GLN A 95 -5.22 11.24 -4.25
C GLN A 95 -6.37 11.14 -3.24
N TYR A 96 -7.31 10.20 -3.45
CA TYR A 96 -8.40 9.98 -2.50
C TYR A 96 -7.90 9.46 -1.15
N LEU A 97 -6.97 8.51 -1.13
CA LEU A 97 -6.42 8.01 0.14
C LEU A 97 -5.66 9.11 0.90
N ALA A 98 -4.90 9.93 0.18
CA ALA A 98 -4.15 11.06 0.74
C ALA A 98 -5.06 12.20 1.24
N SER A 99 -6.27 12.36 0.70
CA SER A 99 -7.21 13.40 1.16
C SER A 99 -7.94 13.04 2.46
N ARG A 100 -7.84 11.78 2.92
CA ARG A 100 -8.48 11.35 4.17
C ARG A 100 -7.71 11.83 5.39
N ASN A 101 -8.45 12.18 6.44
CA ASN A 101 -7.87 12.47 7.76
C ASN A 101 -7.35 11.21 8.45
N THR A 102 -8.04 10.07 8.25
CA THR A 102 -7.68 8.76 8.80
C THR A 102 -7.76 7.71 7.71
N LEU A 103 -6.68 6.93 7.56
CA LEU A 103 -6.59 5.82 6.61
C LEU A 103 -6.71 4.46 7.33
N PHE A 104 -5.61 3.86 7.79
CA PHE A 104 -5.63 2.61 8.54
C PHE A 104 -5.39 2.85 10.03
N ASN A 105 -6.29 2.38 10.90
CA ASN A 105 -6.12 2.43 12.35
C ASN A 105 -5.84 1.03 12.91
N LEU A 106 -4.64 0.51 12.62
CA LEU A 106 -4.26 -0.87 12.95
C LEU A 106 -3.15 -0.96 13.99
N ASN A 107 -2.78 0.13 14.68
CA ASN A 107 -1.68 0.18 15.65
C ASN A 107 -1.79 -0.87 16.77
N ASN A 108 -3.01 -1.27 17.12
CA ASN A 108 -3.31 -2.28 18.14
C ASN A 108 -3.88 -3.58 17.55
N PHE A 109 -3.78 -3.78 16.23
CA PHE A 109 -4.28 -4.99 15.58
C PHE A 109 -3.60 -6.23 16.17
N LEU A 110 -4.41 -7.24 16.52
CA LEU A 110 -3.94 -8.49 17.10
C LEU A 110 -4.93 -9.63 16.82
N ASP A 111 -4.52 -10.57 15.98
CA ASP A 111 -5.20 -11.84 15.76
C ASP A 111 -4.61 -12.91 16.70
N LYS A 112 -5.41 -13.37 17.66
CA LYS A 112 -5.02 -14.38 18.66
C LYS A 112 -5.46 -15.80 18.32
N ALA A 113 -6.04 -16.04 17.13
CA ALA A 113 -6.62 -17.33 16.80
C ALA A 113 -5.58 -18.46 16.69
N ALA A 114 -4.36 -18.12 16.24
CA ALA A 114 -3.23 -19.05 16.15
C ALA A 114 -1.89 -18.31 16.26
N LEU A 115 -0.81 -19.05 16.55
CA LEU A 115 0.55 -18.48 16.64
C LEU A 115 0.94 -17.69 15.39
N GLN A 116 0.57 -18.18 14.20
CA GLN A 116 0.82 -17.47 12.95
C GLN A 116 0.09 -16.12 12.92
N GLY A 117 -1.17 -16.04 13.38
CA GLY A 117 -1.91 -14.78 13.46
C GLY A 117 -1.26 -13.78 14.41
N TYR A 118 -0.77 -14.26 15.56
CA TYR A 118 -0.04 -13.43 16.51
C TYR A 118 1.22 -12.83 15.88
N ASN A 119 2.03 -13.65 15.22
CA ASN A 119 3.26 -13.21 14.55
C ASN A 119 2.97 -12.23 13.40
N MET A 120 1.97 -12.53 12.57
CA MET A 120 1.60 -11.68 11.43
C MET A 120 1.01 -10.33 11.86
N SER A 121 0.42 -10.25 13.05
CA SER A 121 -0.14 -9.00 13.59
C SER A 121 0.91 -7.90 13.78
N THR A 122 2.15 -8.27 14.11
CA THR A 122 3.28 -7.32 14.17
C THR A 122 3.60 -6.73 12.80
N PHE A 123 3.62 -7.56 11.75
CA PHE A 123 3.86 -7.10 10.38
C PHE A 123 2.71 -6.27 9.82
N ILE A 124 1.46 -6.61 10.16
CA ILE A 124 0.29 -5.80 9.79
C ILE A 124 0.39 -4.39 10.36
N ARG A 125 0.75 -4.25 11.65
CA ARG A 125 0.96 -2.96 12.30
C ARG A 125 2.00 -2.12 11.56
N ARG A 126 3.19 -2.68 11.33
CA ARG A 126 4.30 -2.01 10.63
C ARG A 126 3.95 -1.65 9.20
N TYR A 127 3.35 -2.58 8.45
CA TYR A 127 2.96 -2.37 7.07
C TYR A 127 1.85 -1.32 6.92
N SER A 128 0.87 -1.32 7.82
CA SER A 128 -0.17 -0.29 7.84
C SER A 128 0.39 1.10 8.12
N ARG A 129 1.38 1.21 9.01
CA ARG A 129 2.11 2.46 9.27
C ARG A 129 2.82 2.94 8.01
N TYR A 130 3.51 2.06 7.28
CA TYR A 130 4.12 2.42 6.00
C TYR A 130 3.09 2.95 4.99
N LEU A 131 1.93 2.31 4.83
CA LEU A 131 0.91 2.78 3.87
C LEU A 131 0.29 4.11 4.27
N ASN A 132 0.06 4.33 5.58
CA ASN A 132 -0.34 5.64 6.09
C ASN A 132 0.71 6.70 5.77
N GLU A 133 1.99 6.41 5.98
CA GLU A 133 3.08 7.34 5.70
C GLU A 133 3.24 7.60 4.20
N LYS A 134 3.07 6.59 3.34
CA LYS A 134 3.05 6.76 1.87
C LYS A 134 1.92 7.71 1.45
N ALA A 135 0.72 7.58 2.03
CA ALA A 135 -0.39 8.50 1.77
C ALA A 135 -0.12 9.92 2.29
N MET A 136 0.46 10.03 3.49
CA MET A 136 0.86 11.30 4.09
C MET A 136 1.91 12.04 3.25
N SER A 137 2.93 11.32 2.84
CA SER A 137 4.01 11.80 1.97
C SER A 137 3.46 12.37 0.66
N TYR A 138 2.53 11.67 0.02
CA TYR A 138 1.82 12.18 -1.16
C TYR A 138 0.99 13.44 -0.85
N ARG A 139 0.29 13.49 0.29
CA ARG A 139 -0.47 14.67 0.72
C ARG A 139 0.43 15.91 0.86
N LEU A 140 1.62 15.75 1.45
CA LEU A 140 2.55 16.86 1.68
C LEU A 140 3.25 17.32 0.40
N ALA A 141 3.60 16.38 -0.49
CA ALA A 141 4.44 16.67 -1.65
C ALA A 141 3.65 16.84 -2.96
N ALA A 142 2.36 16.44 -2.97
CA ALA A 142 1.50 16.34 -4.15
C ALA A 142 2.10 15.49 -5.28
N VAL A 143 2.96 14.52 -4.93
CA VAL A 143 3.63 13.62 -5.87
C VAL A 143 3.93 12.29 -5.20
N ASP A 144 3.90 11.19 -5.96
CA ASP A 144 4.42 9.90 -5.49
C ASP A 144 5.91 9.84 -5.77
N PHE A 145 6.73 9.89 -4.71
CA PHE A 145 8.17 9.79 -4.83
C PHE A 145 8.64 8.54 -5.56
N THR A 146 7.87 7.45 -5.57
CA THR A 146 8.24 6.22 -6.28
C THR A 146 7.90 6.25 -7.77
N LYS A 147 7.24 7.29 -8.27
CA LYS A 147 6.87 7.45 -9.69
C LYS A 147 7.50 8.67 -10.37
N MET A 148 8.35 9.42 -9.67
CA MET A 148 8.96 10.62 -10.22
C MET A 148 9.96 10.31 -11.35
N LYS A 149 10.09 11.25 -12.29
CA LYS A 149 11.16 11.26 -13.29
C LYS A 149 12.53 11.32 -12.59
N ARG A 150 13.45 10.46 -13.04
CA ARG A 150 14.83 10.28 -12.53
C ARG A 150 15.88 10.79 -13.51
N GLY A 151 17.14 10.82 -13.08
CA GLY A 151 18.30 11.19 -13.87
C GLY A 151 18.66 12.67 -13.75
N ALA A 152 19.59 13.15 -14.57
CA ALA A 152 20.10 14.53 -14.51
C ALA A 152 18.98 15.59 -14.58
N ASP A 153 18.01 15.37 -15.48
CA ASP A 153 16.80 16.20 -15.63
C ASP A 153 15.61 15.68 -14.81
N GLY A 154 15.89 14.87 -13.79
CA GLY A 154 14.90 14.32 -12.87
C GLY A 154 14.42 15.36 -11.87
N VAL A 155 13.24 15.11 -11.29
CA VAL A 155 12.58 16.10 -10.44
C VAL A 155 13.41 16.42 -9.20
N MET A 156 14.00 15.40 -8.57
CA MET A 156 14.81 15.59 -7.37
C MET A 156 16.16 16.24 -7.66
N ARG A 157 16.72 16.05 -8.86
CA ARG A 157 18.00 16.64 -9.29
C ARG A 157 17.89 18.11 -9.66
N THR A 158 16.72 18.56 -10.12
CA THR A 158 16.48 19.93 -10.59
C THR A 158 15.67 20.79 -9.62
N MET A 159 15.13 20.21 -8.54
CA MET A 159 14.35 20.93 -7.53
C MET A 159 15.15 22.09 -6.92
N ASN A 160 14.52 23.27 -6.74
CA ASN A 160 15.14 24.41 -6.05
C ASN A 160 15.42 24.11 -4.56
N THR A 161 16.34 24.86 -3.95
CA THR A 161 16.86 24.58 -2.60
C THR A 161 15.76 24.68 -1.54
N ASP A 162 14.95 25.73 -1.58
CA ASP A 162 13.88 25.96 -0.59
C ASP A 162 12.86 24.83 -0.54
N LYS A 163 12.47 24.30 -1.70
CA LYS A 163 11.57 23.15 -1.80
C LYS A 163 12.29 21.86 -1.43
N LEU A 164 13.54 21.69 -1.84
CA LEU A 164 14.32 20.47 -1.60
C LEU A 164 14.57 20.22 -0.11
N ILE A 165 14.96 21.24 0.66
CA ILE A 165 15.18 21.14 2.11
C ILE A 165 13.90 20.70 2.84
N LYS A 166 12.71 21.10 2.34
CA LYS A 166 11.42 20.66 2.89
C LYS A 166 11.00 19.27 2.40
N THR A 167 11.46 18.88 1.21
CA THR A 167 11.07 17.61 0.56
C THR A 167 11.87 16.42 1.09
N LEU A 168 13.17 16.58 1.31
CA LEU A 168 14.05 15.50 1.79
C LEU A 168 13.55 14.86 3.11
N PRO A 169 13.14 15.61 4.14
CA PRO A 169 12.59 15.03 5.37
C PRO A 169 11.32 14.21 5.15
N ILE A 170 10.49 14.56 4.16
CA ILE A 170 9.27 13.80 3.82
C ILE A 170 9.65 12.44 3.25
N ILE A 171 10.61 12.41 2.32
CA ILE A 171 11.13 11.15 1.74
C ILE A 171 11.78 10.30 2.83
N GLN A 172 12.57 10.92 3.72
CA GLN A 172 13.21 10.23 4.82
C GLN A 172 12.18 9.58 5.76
N THR A 173 11.15 10.33 6.18
CA THR A 173 10.10 9.80 7.06
C THR A 173 9.38 8.60 6.44
N GLN A 174 9.07 8.69 5.14
CA GLN A 174 8.49 7.56 4.40
C GLN A 174 9.44 6.35 4.32
N LEU A 175 10.73 6.60 4.11
CA LEU A 175 11.76 5.55 4.09
C LEU A 175 11.93 4.89 5.46
N ASP A 176 11.93 5.66 6.55
CA ASP A 176 12.03 5.14 7.91
C ASP A 176 10.84 4.22 8.23
N ALA A 177 9.61 4.64 7.89
CA ALA A 177 8.43 3.80 8.05
C ALA A 177 8.47 2.51 7.20
N LEU A 178 9.12 2.55 6.03
CA LEU A 178 9.35 1.37 5.18
C LEU A 178 10.34 0.42 5.85
N LEU A 179 11.48 0.95 6.29
CA LEU A 179 12.57 0.19 6.88
C LEU A 179 12.16 -0.46 8.20
N ASP A 180 11.23 0.15 8.94
CA ASP A 180 10.62 -0.38 10.17
C ASP A 180 9.86 -1.70 9.98
N PHE A 181 9.62 -2.16 8.75
CA PHE A 181 9.01 -3.48 8.50
C PHE A 181 9.85 -4.63 9.07
N GLN A 182 11.18 -4.57 8.89
CA GLN A 182 12.22 -5.45 9.47
C GLN A 182 11.84 -6.93 9.67
N PRO A 183 11.48 -7.68 8.60
CA PRO A 183 11.35 -9.13 8.71
C PRO A 183 12.74 -9.78 8.67
N ASN A 184 12.95 -10.82 9.46
CA ASN A 184 14.06 -11.74 9.23
C ASN A 184 13.69 -12.82 8.19
N SER A 185 14.68 -13.52 7.65
CA SER A 185 14.45 -14.55 6.61
C SER A 185 13.51 -15.67 7.06
N ASN A 186 13.53 -16.00 8.36
CA ASN A 186 12.72 -17.07 8.94
C ASN A 186 11.26 -16.66 9.18
N GLU A 187 10.93 -15.36 9.07
CA GLU A 187 9.57 -14.84 9.19
C GLU A 187 8.84 -14.76 7.84
N LEU A 188 9.59 -14.79 6.73
CA LEU A 188 9.11 -14.79 5.34
C LEU A 188 8.56 -16.16 4.90
N THR A 189 7.59 -16.67 5.66
CA THR A 189 7.15 -18.07 5.65
C THR A 189 5.97 -18.39 4.75
N ASN A 190 5.28 -17.38 4.22
CA ASN A 190 4.04 -17.59 3.47
C ASN A 190 3.81 -16.55 2.38
N GLY A 191 2.93 -16.86 1.43
CA GLY A 191 2.68 -16.03 0.26
C GLY A 191 2.15 -14.62 0.57
N VAL A 192 1.50 -14.41 1.72
CA VAL A 192 0.95 -13.10 2.11
C VAL A 192 2.08 -12.15 2.50
N ILE A 193 2.90 -12.51 3.50
CA ILE A 193 4.02 -11.67 3.94
C ILE A 193 5.08 -11.49 2.85
N ASN A 194 5.34 -12.53 2.04
CA ASN A 194 6.30 -12.46 0.94
C ASN A 194 5.86 -11.46 -0.13
N THR A 195 4.55 -11.37 -0.40
CA THR A 195 4.01 -10.37 -1.33
C THR A 195 4.12 -8.95 -0.77
N ALA A 196 3.80 -8.76 0.52
CA ALA A 196 3.96 -7.47 1.18
C ALA A 196 5.43 -7.00 1.13
N PHE A 197 6.36 -7.88 1.50
CA PHE A 197 7.80 -7.61 1.45
C PHE A 197 8.28 -7.25 0.05
N MET A 198 7.83 -7.97 -0.98
CA MET A 198 8.18 -7.68 -2.37
C MET A 198 7.69 -6.30 -2.83
N LEU A 199 6.52 -5.86 -2.39
CA LEU A 199 6.03 -4.50 -2.70
C LEU A 199 6.86 -3.44 -1.97
N LEU A 200 7.18 -3.64 -0.69
CA LEU A 200 8.08 -2.73 0.05
C LEU A 200 9.45 -2.64 -0.60
N PHE A 201 10.01 -3.78 -1.03
CA PHE A 201 11.31 -3.81 -1.70
C PHE A 201 11.30 -3.01 -3.01
N LYS A 202 10.21 -3.08 -3.78
CA LYS A 202 10.08 -2.27 -5.00
C LYS A 202 9.96 -0.78 -4.69
N ASP A 203 9.26 -0.41 -3.63
CA ASP A 203 9.17 0.98 -3.20
C ASP A 203 10.50 1.48 -2.61
N SER A 204 11.24 0.65 -1.87
CA SER A 204 12.50 1.02 -1.24
C SER A 204 13.57 1.40 -2.25
N ILE A 205 13.73 0.62 -3.32
CA ILE A 205 14.66 0.95 -4.42
C ILE A 205 14.33 2.32 -5.00
N ARG A 206 13.04 2.59 -5.24
CA ARG A 206 12.61 3.85 -5.87
C ARG A 206 12.68 5.04 -4.92
N LEU A 207 12.36 4.87 -3.64
CA LEU A 207 12.49 5.90 -2.61
C LEU A 207 13.96 6.23 -2.36
N PHE A 208 14.82 5.22 -2.23
CA PHE A 208 16.26 5.41 -2.06
C PHE A 208 16.86 6.20 -3.23
N ALA A 209 16.47 5.87 -4.47
CA ALA A 209 16.89 6.64 -5.64
C ALA A 209 16.44 8.12 -5.56
N ALA A 210 15.19 8.39 -5.16
CA ALA A 210 14.68 9.76 -4.98
C ALA A 210 15.49 10.53 -3.93
N TYR A 211 15.73 9.87 -2.79
CA TYR A 211 16.44 10.43 -1.66
C TYR A 211 17.88 10.77 -2.05
N ASN A 212 18.58 9.82 -2.67
CA ASN A 212 19.95 10.00 -3.14
C ASN A 212 20.07 11.13 -4.17
N GLU A 213 19.16 11.22 -5.14
CA GLU A 213 19.12 12.33 -6.09
C GLU A 213 18.95 13.69 -5.39
N GLY A 214 18.08 13.76 -4.38
CA GLY A 214 17.87 14.97 -3.61
C GLY A 214 19.08 15.36 -2.76
N VAL A 215 19.77 14.40 -2.14
CA VAL A 215 21.01 14.65 -1.39
C VAL A 215 22.11 15.17 -2.31
N ILE A 216 22.29 14.56 -3.49
CA ILE A 216 23.29 15.04 -4.47
C ILE A 216 22.97 16.48 -4.92
N ASN A 217 21.70 16.79 -5.19
CA ASN A 217 21.29 18.16 -5.53
C ASN A 217 21.62 19.15 -4.41
N MET A 218 21.37 18.77 -3.15
CA MET A 218 21.67 19.62 -2.00
C MET A 218 23.17 19.89 -1.85
N LEU A 219 24.01 18.88 -2.07
CA LEU A 219 25.47 19.02 -2.01
C LEU A 219 26.04 19.85 -3.17
N GLY A 220 25.62 19.58 -4.41
CA GLY A 220 26.14 20.27 -5.59
C GLY A 220 25.79 21.76 -5.67
N LYS A 221 24.83 22.22 -4.87
CA LYS A 221 24.46 23.64 -4.77
C LYS A 221 25.27 24.44 -3.77
N ASN A 222 26.04 23.78 -2.90
CA ASN A 222 26.92 24.45 -1.95
C ASN A 222 28.31 24.71 -2.56
N GLU A 223 28.55 24.31 -3.82
CA GLU A 223 29.81 24.51 -4.53
C GLU A 223 29.84 25.82 -5.36
N HIS A 224 28.79 26.65 -5.28
CA HIS A 224 28.67 27.95 -5.93
C HIS A 224 28.15 29.00 -4.93
#